data_AF-A0A353V678-F1
#
_entry.id   AF-A0A353V678-F1
#
_cell.length_a   1.000
_cell.length_b   1.000
_cell.length_c   1.000
_cell.angle_alpha   90.00
_cell.angle_beta   90.00
_cell.angle_gamma   90.00
#
_symmetry.space_group_name_H-M   'P 1'
#
loop_
_entity.id
_entity.type
_entity.pdbx_description
1 polymer ?
#
loop_
_entity_poly.entity_id
_entity_poly.type
_entity_poly.pdbx_seq_one_letter_code
_entity_poly.pdbx_strand_id
1 'polypeptide(L)'
;FELTLLAVDHPGQEQKSTWLQVRRINPDWIYLSGWGVMNQVAVKEAATIGYKMERMVGNWWSGSESDVVAAGDGAKGYKSMTFHAAGPGFKVHQDVFKLLYDKGKGATKRELVGEVYYNRGMINAMLNIESVRTAMVKYGNKPLTGEQVRWGFENLNLTEQRLEQIGMKGMLQPLRVTCENHEGNGKAAVQQWDGRKWTIISDWIEPIRDVVRPNLEAAAVQEGGKLGYKMRDCSKEK
;
A
#
# COMPACT_ATOMS: atom_id res chain seq x y z
N PHE A 1 -21.49 -14.11 -9.33
CA PHE A 1 -20.24 -14.89 -9.25
C PHE A 1 -20.43 -15.96 -8.19
N GLU A 2 -19.68 -17.06 -8.26
CA GLU A 2 -19.59 -18.06 -7.20
C GLU A 2 -18.26 -17.87 -6.47
N LEU A 3 -18.29 -17.86 -5.14
CA LEU A 3 -17.11 -17.60 -4.30
C LEU A 3 -16.67 -18.89 -3.60
N THR A 4 -15.43 -19.29 -3.85
CA THR A 4 -14.78 -20.37 -3.11
C THR A 4 -13.59 -19.82 -2.35
N LEU A 5 -13.58 -20.02 -1.03
CA LEU A 5 -12.49 -19.60 -0.15
C LEU A 5 -11.56 -20.79 0.09
N LEU A 6 -10.27 -20.59 -0.20
CA LEU A 6 -9.22 -21.59 0.05
C LEU A 6 -8.21 -20.97 1.00
N ALA A 7 -8.15 -21.48 2.22
CA ALA A 7 -7.19 -21.02 3.21
C ALA A 7 -5.76 -21.51 2.87
N VAL A 8 -4.78 -20.68 3.20
CA VAL A 8 -3.37 -21.03 3.18
C VAL A 8 -2.83 -20.77 4.59
N ASP A 9 -2.38 -21.82 5.26
CA ASP A 9 -1.86 -21.70 6.62
C ASP A 9 -0.53 -20.95 6.65
N HIS A 10 -0.34 -20.07 7.63
CA HIS A 10 0.92 -19.34 7.82
C HIS A 10 2.06 -20.31 8.18
N PRO A 11 3.27 -20.19 7.59
CA PRO A 11 3.76 -19.09 6.74
C PRO A 11 3.49 -19.24 5.22
N GLY A 12 2.73 -20.25 4.82
CA GLY A 12 2.27 -20.46 3.44
C GLY A 12 3.37 -20.90 2.47
N GLN A 13 4.37 -21.61 2.96
CA GLN A 13 5.44 -22.18 2.11
C GLN A 13 4.96 -23.42 1.32
N GLU A 14 4.07 -24.21 1.92
CA GLU A 14 3.47 -25.39 1.31
C GLU A 14 2.04 -25.08 0.89
N GLN A 15 1.79 -24.97 -0.43
CA GLN A 15 0.46 -24.64 -0.95
C GLN A 15 -0.07 -25.66 -1.96
N LYS A 16 0.68 -26.75 -2.21
CA LYS A 16 0.33 -27.71 -3.28
C LYS A 16 -1.08 -28.27 -3.17
N SER A 17 -1.55 -28.60 -1.97
CA SER A 17 -2.92 -29.09 -1.75
C SER A 17 -3.97 -28.06 -2.11
N THR A 18 -3.76 -26.79 -1.76
CA THR A 18 -4.60 -25.66 -2.14
C THR A 18 -4.60 -25.45 -3.65
N TRP A 19 -3.42 -25.48 -4.31
CA TRP A 19 -3.33 -25.30 -5.76
C TRP A 19 -3.85 -26.48 -6.58
N LEU A 20 -3.82 -27.70 -6.03
CA LEU A 20 -4.55 -28.84 -6.60
C LEU A 20 -6.07 -28.59 -6.58
N GLN A 21 -6.60 -27.98 -5.53
CA GLN A 21 -8.01 -27.59 -5.49
C GLN A 21 -8.30 -26.48 -6.49
N VAL A 22 -7.46 -25.43 -6.58
CA VAL A 22 -7.59 -24.37 -7.59
C VAL A 22 -7.62 -24.96 -9.00
N ARG A 23 -6.73 -25.90 -9.32
CA ARG A 23 -6.72 -26.58 -10.63
C ARG A 23 -8.00 -27.37 -10.90
N ARG A 24 -8.57 -28.03 -9.89
CA ARG A 24 -9.84 -28.79 -10.01
C ARG A 24 -11.04 -27.86 -10.20
N ILE A 25 -11.08 -26.77 -9.43
CA ILE A 25 -12.15 -25.75 -9.49
C ILE A 25 -12.07 -24.98 -10.81
N ASN A 26 -10.86 -24.74 -11.31
CA ASN A 26 -10.56 -23.97 -12.52
C ASN A 26 -11.27 -22.60 -12.53
N PRO A 27 -11.01 -21.72 -11.54
CA PRO A 27 -11.76 -20.48 -11.37
C PRO A 27 -11.46 -19.46 -12.48
N ASP A 28 -12.48 -18.69 -12.87
CA ASP A 28 -12.31 -17.61 -13.84
C ASP A 28 -11.35 -16.52 -13.38
N TRP A 29 -11.37 -16.20 -12.09
CA TRP A 29 -10.53 -15.18 -11.45
C TRP A 29 -10.03 -15.69 -10.11
N ILE A 30 -8.82 -15.28 -9.74
CA ILE A 30 -8.24 -15.51 -8.41
C ILE A 30 -7.98 -14.15 -7.76
N TYR A 31 -8.51 -13.95 -6.56
CA TYR A 31 -8.09 -12.87 -5.68
C TYR A 31 -7.13 -13.42 -4.63
N LEU A 32 -5.87 -12.98 -4.65
CA LEU A 32 -4.85 -13.39 -3.69
C LEU A 32 -4.80 -12.38 -2.52
N SER A 33 -5.34 -12.78 -1.38
CA SER A 33 -5.26 -12.02 -0.13
C SER A 33 -4.12 -12.50 0.76
N GLY A 34 -2.89 -12.53 0.25
CA GLY A 34 -1.72 -13.03 0.97
C GLY A 34 -0.81 -11.94 1.57
N TRP A 35 0.22 -12.37 2.29
CA TRP A 35 1.28 -11.53 2.84
C TRP A 35 2.61 -12.28 2.98
N GLY A 36 3.71 -11.67 2.55
CA GLY A 36 5.06 -12.24 2.72
C GLY A 36 5.31 -13.45 1.81
N VAL A 37 6.05 -14.44 2.31
CA VAL A 37 6.56 -15.57 1.50
C VAL A 37 5.46 -16.34 0.78
N MET A 38 4.25 -16.42 1.33
CA MET A 38 3.13 -17.10 0.68
C MET A 38 2.73 -16.48 -0.66
N ASN A 39 2.98 -15.18 -0.89
CA ASN A 39 2.67 -14.53 -2.16
C ASN A 39 3.56 -15.08 -3.28
N GLN A 40 4.85 -15.15 -3.01
CA GLN A 40 5.83 -15.72 -3.93
C GLN A 40 5.51 -17.17 -4.27
N VAL A 41 5.11 -17.97 -3.27
CA VAL A 41 4.70 -19.36 -3.50
C VAL A 41 3.41 -19.43 -4.31
N ALA A 42 2.42 -18.61 -3.99
CA ALA A 42 1.15 -18.55 -4.71
C ALA A 42 1.34 -18.22 -6.20
N VAL A 43 2.12 -17.18 -6.51
CA VAL A 43 2.41 -16.79 -7.91
C VAL A 43 3.17 -17.90 -8.65
N LYS A 44 4.12 -18.58 -7.99
CA LYS A 44 4.85 -19.72 -8.58
C LYS A 44 3.95 -20.93 -8.85
N GLU A 45 3.07 -21.27 -7.92
CA GLU A 45 2.15 -22.39 -8.08
C GLU A 45 1.12 -22.11 -9.17
N ALA A 46 0.58 -20.87 -9.23
CA ALA A 46 -0.27 -20.40 -10.33
C ALA A 46 0.41 -20.57 -11.69
N ALA A 47 1.67 -20.14 -11.81
CA ALA A 47 2.47 -20.31 -13.03
C ALA A 47 2.70 -21.80 -13.36
N THR A 48 2.97 -22.63 -12.36
CA THR A 48 3.23 -24.08 -12.52
C THR A 48 2.02 -24.82 -13.07
N ILE A 49 0.81 -24.43 -12.67
CA ILE A 49 -0.42 -25.02 -13.21
C ILE A 49 -0.91 -24.36 -14.50
N GLY A 50 -0.17 -23.39 -15.05
CA GLY A 50 -0.53 -22.66 -16.26
C GLY A 50 -1.75 -21.75 -16.11
N TYR A 51 -1.98 -21.21 -14.90
CA TYR A 51 -3.08 -20.26 -14.67
C TYR A 51 -2.86 -18.98 -15.49
N LYS A 52 -3.95 -18.39 -15.99
CA LYS A 52 -3.88 -17.12 -16.73
C LYS A 52 -3.59 -15.98 -15.75
N MET A 53 -2.33 -15.58 -15.62
CA MET A 53 -1.91 -14.57 -14.64
C MET A 53 -2.63 -13.23 -14.77
N GLU A 54 -3.10 -12.86 -15.97
CA GLU A 54 -3.96 -11.68 -16.19
C GLU A 54 -5.30 -11.75 -15.45
N ARG A 55 -5.69 -12.93 -14.98
CA ARG A 55 -6.90 -13.18 -14.19
C ARG A 55 -6.61 -13.43 -12.71
N MET A 56 -5.36 -13.24 -12.28
CA MET A 56 -4.96 -13.30 -10.89
C MET A 56 -4.66 -11.88 -10.39
N VAL A 57 -5.37 -11.45 -9.35
CA VAL A 57 -5.23 -10.13 -8.76
C VAL A 57 -4.88 -10.26 -7.27
N GLY A 58 -3.71 -9.76 -6.89
CA GLY A 58 -3.30 -9.64 -5.51
C GLY A 58 -3.87 -8.43 -4.80
N ASN A 59 -3.96 -8.51 -3.47
CA ASN A 59 -4.04 -7.32 -2.63
C ASN A 59 -2.72 -6.51 -2.70
N TRP A 60 -2.69 -5.30 -2.14
CA TRP A 60 -1.51 -4.43 -2.16
C TRP A 60 -0.30 -4.90 -1.33
N TRP A 61 -0.41 -6.02 -0.62
CA TRP A 61 0.68 -6.71 0.07
C TRP A 61 1.26 -7.87 -0.74
N SER A 62 0.68 -8.16 -1.91
CA SER A 62 1.06 -9.24 -2.82
C SER A 62 1.41 -8.69 -4.20
N GLY A 63 2.05 -7.52 -4.22
CA GLY A 63 2.33 -6.74 -5.42
C GLY A 63 3.72 -6.13 -5.43
N SER A 64 4.69 -6.71 -4.71
CA SER A 64 6.09 -6.28 -4.78
C SER A 64 6.90 -7.15 -5.74
N GLU A 65 8.12 -6.70 -6.03
CA GLU A 65 9.11 -7.43 -6.82
C GLU A 65 9.43 -8.80 -6.19
N SER A 66 9.54 -8.87 -4.85
CA SER A 66 9.80 -10.13 -4.14
C SER A 66 8.71 -11.20 -4.33
N ASP A 67 7.48 -10.78 -4.61
CA ASP A 67 6.34 -11.69 -4.80
C ASP A 67 6.34 -12.34 -6.20
N VAL A 68 6.99 -11.73 -7.18
CA VAL A 68 6.84 -12.10 -8.60
C VAL A 68 8.13 -12.58 -9.25
N VAL A 69 9.29 -12.06 -8.84
CA VAL A 69 10.58 -12.32 -9.51
C VAL A 69 10.93 -13.80 -9.55
N ALA A 70 10.61 -14.56 -8.49
CA ALA A 70 10.95 -15.98 -8.41
C ALA A 70 10.11 -16.89 -9.33
N ALA A 71 8.99 -16.40 -9.86
CA ALA A 71 8.21 -17.09 -10.88
C ALA A 71 8.67 -16.75 -12.31
N GLY A 72 9.61 -15.82 -12.47
CA GLY A 72 10.17 -15.42 -13.75
C GLY A 72 9.11 -15.00 -14.76
N ASP A 73 9.22 -15.50 -15.99
CA ASP A 73 8.25 -15.24 -17.06
C ASP A 73 6.84 -15.74 -16.74
N GLY A 74 6.71 -16.73 -15.85
CA GLY A 74 5.42 -17.25 -15.39
C GLY A 74 4.59 -16.23 -14.60
N ALA A 75 5.18 -15.13 -14.12
CA ALA A 75 4.45 -14.05 -13.45
C ALA A 75 3.93 -12.95 -14.39
N LYS A 76 4.31 -12.96 -15.67
CA LYS A 76 3.91 -11.92 -16.63
C LYS A 76 2.38 -11.84 -16.71
N GLY A 77 1.85 -10.64 -16.58
CA GLY A 77 0.42 -10.37 -16.59
C GLY A 77 -0.24 -10.40 -15.21
N TYR A 78 0.46 -10.85 -14.16
CA TYR A 78 -0.04 -10.81 -12.78
C TYR A 78 -0.41 -9.39 -12.36
N LYS A 79 -1.54 -9.25 -11.66
CA LYS A 79 -2.05 -7.96 -11.21
C LYS A 79 -2.01 -7.86 -9.70
N SER A 80 -1.91 -6.63 -9.21
CA SER A 80 -2.07 -6.32 -7.79
C SER A 80 -2.76 -4.98 -7.63
N MET A 81 -3.52 -4.83 -6.56
CA MET A 81 -3.92 -3.50 -6.09
C MET A 81 -2.69 -2.72 -5.62
N THR A 82 -2.70 -1.41 -5.76
CA THR A 82 -1.69 -0.50 -5.21
C THR A 82 -2.33 0.84 -4.82
N PHE A 83 -1.72 1.55 -3.89
CA PHE A 83 -2.11 2.91 -3.50
C PHE A 83 -0.99 3.95 -3.74
N HIS A 84 0.07 3.53 -4.42
CA HIS A 84 1.21 4.37 -4.80
C HIS A 84 1.84 3.87 -6.10
N ALA A 85 2.60 4.74 -6.77
CA ALA A 85 3.37 4.33 -7.92
C ALA A 85 4.54 3.42 -7.51
N ALA A 86 4.83 2.45 -8.37
CA ALA A 86 6.02 1.63 -8.32
C ALA A 86 7.09 2.19 -9.27
N GLY A 87 8.33 1.76 -9.07
CA GLY A 87 9.45 2.07 -9.94
C GLY A 87 10.27 3.31 -9.51
N PRO A 88 11.47 3.44 -10.09
CA PRO A 88 12.37 4.56 -9.85
C PRO A 88 11.99 5.79 -10.70
N GLY A 89 12.80 6.87 -10.61
CA GLY A 89 12.75 7.99 -11.55
C GLY A 89 12.12 9.28 -11.01
N PHE A 90 11.43 9.23 -9.87
CA PHE A 90 10.92 10.41 -9.19
C PHE A 90 12.05 11.33 -8.69
N LYS A 91 11.77 12.63 -8.59
CA LYS A 91 12.75 13.64 -8.15
C LYS A 91 13.35 13.31 -6.79
N VAL A 92 12.52 12.85 -5.84
CA VAL A 92 12.99 12.43 -4.52
C VAL A 92 14.00 11.27 -4.57
N HIS A 93 13.92 10.37 -5.55
CA HIS A 93 14.92 9.31 -5.72
C HIS A 93 16.27 9.87 -6.16
N GLN A 94 16.27 10.92 -7.00
CA GLN A 94 17.49 11.60 -7.41
C GLN A 94 18.16 12.30 -6.20
N ASP A 95 17.37 12.92 -5.34
CA ASP A 95 17.86 13.53 -4.10
C ASP A 95 18.41 12.46 -3.15
N VAL A 96 17.73 11.32 -2.99
CA VAL A 96 18.23 10.17 -2.21
C VAL A 96 19.58 9.69 -2.74
N PHE A 97 19.74 9.55 -4.05
CA PHE A 97 21.01 9.15 -4.63
C PHE A 97 22.11 10.17 -4.32
N LYS A 98 21.87 11.45 -4.59
CA LYS A 98 22.84 12.54 -4.40
C LYS A 98 23.23 12.76 -2.94
N LEU A 99 22.26 12.70 -2.04
CA LEU A 99 22.44 13.08 -0.64
C LEU A 99 22.90 11.90 0.22
N LEU A 100 22.56 10.67 -0.16
CA LEU A 100 22.88 9.47 0.62
C LEU A 100 23.83 8.54 -0.13
N TYR A 101 23.41 7.95 -1.24
CA TYR A 101 24.16 6.88 -1.90
C TYR A 101 25.52 7.34 -2.44
N ASP A 102 25.56 8.50 -3.11
CA ASP A 102 26.79 9.07 -3.67
C ASP A 102 27.78 9.50 -2.58
N LYS A 103 27.32 9.59 -1.33
CA LYS A 103 28.13 9.87 -0.13
C LYS A 103 28.43 8.62 0.70
N GLY A 104 28.13 7.43 0.20
CA GLY A 104 28.34 6.17 0.90
C GLY A 104 27.41 5.95 2.12
N LYS A 105 26.29 6.67 2.18
CA LYS A 105 25.30 6.62 3.28
C LYS A 105 23.99 5.93 2.89
N GLY A 106 23.98 5.17 1.79
CA GLY A 106 22.84 4.36 1.41
C GLY A 106 22.64 3.20 2.39
N ALA A 107 21.39 2.94 2.79
CA ALA A 107 21.08 1.89 3.77
C ALA A 107 20.91 0.49 3.15
N THR A 108 20.78 0.41 1.82
CA THR A 108 20.62 -0.83 1.06
C THR A 108 21.30 -0.71 -0.31
N LYS A 109 21.11 -1.69 -1.19
CA LYS A 109 21.63 -1.66 -2.55
C LYS A 109 20.96 -0.56 -3.38
N ARG A 110 21.71 0.05 -4.31
CA ARG A 110 21.25 1.22 -5.08
C ARG A 110 20.12 0.86 -6.04
N GLU A 111 20.17 -0.34 -6.59
CA GLU A 111 19.21 -0.90 -7.54
C GLU A 111 17.82 -1.14 -6.96
N LEU A 112 17.68 -1.24 -5.63
CA LEU A 112 16.38 -1.44 -4.98
C LEU A 112 15.61 -0.12 -4.77
N VAL A 113 16.26 1.02 -5.02
CA VAL A 113 15.58 2.33 -4.96
C VAL A 113 14.54 2.39 -6.06
N GLY A 114 13.27 2.57 -5.69
CA GLY A 114 12.15 2.56 -6.62
C GLY A 114 11.28 1.31 -6.51
N GLU A 115 11.76 0.22 -5.89
CA GLU A 115 10.92 -0.96 -5.65
C GLU A 115 9.72 -0.61 -4.78
N VAL A 116 8.65 -1.40 -4.89
CA VAL A 116 7.36 -1.14 -4.23
C VAL A 116 7.52 -0.89 -2.73
N TYR A 117 8.30 -1.71 -2.03
CA TYR A 117 8.52 -1.53 -0.59
C TYR A 117 9.44 -0.36 -0.25
N TYR A 118 10.41 -0.05 -1.11
CA TYR A 118 11.25 1.14 -0.93
C TYR A 118 10.41 2.41 -1.02
N ASN A 119 9.60 2.53 -2.08
CA ASN A 119 8.69 3.66 -2.28
C ASN A 119 7.69 3.76 -1.13
N ARG A 120 7.15 2.64 -0.64
CA ARG A 120 6.22 2.62 0.49
C ARG A 120 6.88 3.12 1.78
N GLY A 121 8.12 2.72 2.05
CA GLY A 121 8.90 3.22 3.18
C GLY A 121 9.15 4.74 3.09
N MET A 122 9.50 5.24 1.90
CA MET A 122 9.66 6.67 1.66
C MET A 122 8.36 7.46 1.86
N ILE A 123 7.25 6.96 1.33
CA ILE A 123 5.94 7.60 1.49
C ILE A 123 5.54 7.64 2.96
N ASN A 124 5.74 6.54 3.70
CA ASN A 124 5.48 6.51 5.14
C ASN A 124 6.32 7.57 5.90
N ALA A 125 7.61 7.66 5.61
CA ALA A 125 8.48 8.68 6.20
C ALA A 125 8.01 10.10 5.87
N MET A 126 7.62 10.35 4.61
CA MET A 126 7.08 11.65 4.20
C MET A 126 5.80 12.02 4.95
N LEU A 127 4.85 11.08 5.10
CA LEU A 127 3.59 11.33 5.83
C LEU A 127 3.87 11.74 7.28
N ASN A 128 4.81 11.06 7.95
CA ASN A 128 5.23 11.43 9.30
C ASN A 128 5.85 12.83 9.35
N ILE A 129 6.80 13.13 8.45
CA ILE A 129 7.52 14.41 8.42
C ILE A 129 6.57 15.57 8.11
N GLU A 130 5.65 15.40 7.16
CA GLU A 130 4.70 16.45 6.78
C GLU A 130 3.62 16.67 7.86
N SER A 131 3.24 15.62 8.60
CA SER A 131 2.36 15.75 9.75
C SER A 131 3.03 16.52 10.89
N VAL A 132 4.30 16.20 11.20
CA VAL A 132 5.10 16.95 12.17
C VAL A 132 5.26 18.41 11.72
N ARG A 133 5.59 18.65 10.44
CA ARG A 133 5.68 20.01 9.87
C ARG A 133 4.37 20.77 10.04
N THR A 134 3.24 20.14 9.76
CA THR A 134 1.90 20.73 9.91
C THR A 134 1.66 21.13 11.37
N ALA A 135 2.00 20.27 12.33
CA ALA A 135 1.89 20.59 13.75
C ALA A 135 2.85 21.72 14.18
N MET A 136 4.07 21.77 13.64
CA MET A 136 5.03 22.85 13.93
C MET A 136 4.53 24.23 13.48
N VAL A 137 3.68 24.30 12.45
CA VAL A 137 3.03 25.57 12.05
C VAL A 137 2.12 26.09 13.17
N LYS A 138 1.38 25.21 13.87
CA LYS A 138 0.46 25.59 14.96
C LYS A 138 1.17 25.76 16.31
N TYR A 139 2.09 24.87 16.64
CA TYR A 139 2.69 24.78 17.98
C TYR A 139 4.12 25.34 18.07
N GLY A 140 4.70 25.79 16.95
CA GLY A 140 6.03 26.36 16.84
C GLY A 140 7.11 25.35 16.42
N ASN A 141 8.23 25.88 15.92
CA ASN A 141 9.40 25.09 15.51
C ASN A 141 10.21 24.61 16.72
N LYS A 142 9.69 23.59 17.40
CA LYS A 142 10.29 22.96 18.58
C LYS A 142 9.90 21.47 18.64
N PRO A 143 10.55 20.67 19.51
CA PRO A 143 10.06 19.31 19.79
C PRO A 143 8.59 19.33 20.21
N LEU A 144 7.80 18.43 19.61
CA LEU A 144 6.35 18.34 19.80
C LEU A 144 5.96 17.16 20.69
N THR A 145 4.82 17.29 21.38
CA THR A 145 4.20 16.17 22.10
C THR A 145 3.45 15.24 21.15
N GLY A 146 3.13 14.02 21.60
CA GLY A 146 2.33 13.07 20.82
C GLY A 146 0.95 13.63 20.42
N GLU A 147 0.31 14.40 21.29
CA GLU A 147 -0.97 15.06 21.00
C GLU A 147 -0.84 16.13 19.91
N GLN A 148 0.25 16.89 19.91
CA GLN A 148 0.52 17.89 18.87
C GLN A 148 0.80 17.22 17.53
N VAL A 149 1.54 16.11 17.53
CA VAL A 149 1.78 15.32 16.31
C VAL A 149 0.50 14.68 15.79
N ARG A 150 -0.37 14.15 16.68
CA ARG A 150 -1.73 13.69 16.31
C ARG A 150 -2.50 14.80 15.62
N TRP A 151 -2.51 16.02 16.18
CA TRP A 151 -3.17 17.16 15.55
C TRP A 151 -2.59 17.44 14.15
N GLY A 152 -1.27 17.31 13.98
CA GLY A 152 -0.60 17.42 12.67
C GLY A 152 -1.08 16.39 11.65
N PHE A 153 -1.22 15.13 12.05
CA PHE A 153 -1.81 14.09 11.20
C PHE A 153 -3.25 14.42 10.85
N GLU A 154 -4.07 14.80 11.83
CA GLU A 154 -5.49 15.13 11.64
C GLU A 154 -5.75 16.43 10.86
N ASN A 155 -4.69 17.16 10.51
CA ASN A 155 -4.74 18.36 9.68
C ASN A 155 -3.83 18.26 8.45
N LEU A 156 -3.31 17.07 8.16
CA LEU A 156 -2.46 16.83 7.00
C LEU A 156 -3.27 17.03 5.72
N ASN A 157 -2.79 17.93 4.86
CA ASN A 157 -3.37 18.22 3.56
C ASN A 157 -2.28 18.23 2.48
N LEU A 158 -2.05 17.08 1.85
CA LEU A 158 -1.07 16.91 0.78
C LEU A 158 -1.72 17.18 -0.57
N THR A 159 -1.54 18.39 -1.06
CA THR A 159 -1.96 18.79 -2.42
C THR A 159 -0.94 18.31 -3.45
N GLU A 160 -1.34 18.26 -4.72
CA GLU A 160 -0.39 17.96 -5.81
C GLU A 160 0.79 18.96 -5.83
N GLN A 161 0.51 20.25 -5.63
CA GLN A 161 1.55 21.28 -5.52
C GLN A 161 2.54 20.96 -4.39
N ARG A 162 2.05 20.49 -3.23
CA ARG A 162 2.93 20.13 -2.12
C ARG A 162 3.77 18.90 -2.45
N LEU A 163 3.18 17.88 -3.07
CA LEU A 163 3.90 16.69 -3.54
C LEU A 163 4.99 17.06 -4.57
N GLU A 164 4.73 18.04 -5.44
CA GLU A 164 5.73 18.56 -6.38
C GLU A 164 6.89 19.27 -5.70
N GLN A 165 6.61 20.14 -4.72
CA GLN A 165 7.64 20.84 -3.95
C GLN A 165 8.61 19.89 -3.24
N ILE A 166 8.12 18.76 -2.74
CA ILE A 166 8.93 17.75 -2.04
C ILE A 166 9.44 16.63 -2.97
N GLY A 167 9.24 16.77 -4.29
CA GLY A 167 9.77 15.84 -5.29
C GLY A 167 9.06 14.49 -5.39
N MET A 168 7.84 14.38 -4.84
CA MET A 168 7.03 13.15 -4.79
C MET A 168 5.79 13.20 -5.68
N LYS A 169 5.69 14.18 -6.58
CA LYS A 169 4.62 14.25 -7.59
C LYS A 169 4.53 12.93 -8.37
N GLY A 170 3.33 12.37 -8.46
CA GLY A 170 3.06 11.11 -9.14
C GLY A 170 3.38 9.84 -8.32
N MET A 171 4.02 9.94 -7.15
CA MET A 171 4.26 8.76 -6.29
C MET A 171 3.00 8.32 -5.54
N LEU A 172 2.12 9.24 -5.19
CA LEU A 172 0.83 8.98 -4.56
C LEU A 172 -0.20 10.01 -5.01
N GLN A 173 -1.47 9.68 -4.83
CA GLN A 173 -2.55 10.65 -5.00
C GLN A 173 -2.51 11.71 -3.89
N PRO A 174 -2.92 12.97 -4.16
CA PRO A 174 -3.18 13.95 -3.13
C PRO A 174 -4.11 13.37 -2.06
N LEU A 175 -3.87 13.68 -0.79
CA LEU A 175 -4.68 13.16 0.31
C LEU A 175 -4.90 14.21 1.40
N ARG A 176 -5.99 14.04 2.12
CA ARG A 176 -6.34 14.87 3.27
C ARG A 176 -6.82 14.00 4.39
N VAL A 177 -6.17 14.12 5.55
CA VAL A 177 -6.54 13.43 6.77
C VAL A 177 -7.31 14.41 7.67
N THR A 178 -8.31 13.91 8.38
CA THR A 178 -9.11 14.68 9.33
C THR A 178 -9.33 13.88 10.61
N CYS A 179 -9.76 14.51 11.70
CA CYS A 179 -10.15 13.78 12.92
C CYS A 179 -11.19 12.66 12.68
N GLU A 180 -12.12 12.87 11.74
CA GLU A 180 -13.17 11.89 11.38
C GLU A 180 -12.70 10.82 10.38
N ASN A 181 -11.52 11.00 9.79
CA ASN A 181 -11.00 10.15 8.72
C ASN A 181 -9.46 10.12 8.73
N HIS A 182 -8.92 9.08 9.38
CA HIS A 182 -7.48 8.83 9.50
C HIS A 182 -6.88 8.12 8.27
N GLU A 183 -7.69 7.68 7.31
CA GLU A 183 -7.25 7.03 6.07
C GLU A 183 -6.94 8.06 4.96
N GLY A 184 -7.81 9.08 4.86
CA GLY A 184 -7.78 10.08 3.80
C GLY A 184 -8.75 9.76 2.66
N ASN A 185 -8.30 9.80 1.41
CA ASN A 185 -9.17 9.52 0.25
C ASN A 185 -9.29 8.01 -0.07
N GLY A 186 -8.29 7.18 0.26
CA GLY A 186 -8.41 5.72 0.19
C GLY A 186 -8.46 5.14 -1.22
N LYS A 187 -8.10 5.91 -2.26
CA LYS A 187 -8.11 5.40 -3.63
C LYS A 187 -7.02 4.35 -3.84
N ALA A 188 -7.32 3.34 -4.65
CA ALA A 188 -6.36 2.35 -5.12
C ALA A 188 -6.40 2.21 -6.64
N ALA A 189 -5.35 1.69 -7.25
CA ALA A 189 -5.29 1.37 -8.67
C ALA A 189 -4.84 -0.07 -8.86
N VAL A 190 -5.06 -0.62 -10.06
CA VAL A 190 -4.52 -1.92 -10.47
C VAL A 190 -3.19 -1.68 -11.17
N GLN A 191 -2.14 -2.34 -10.68
CA GLN A 191 -0.87 -2.46 -11.37
C GLN A 191 -0.68 -3.85 -11.93
N GLN A 192 0.08 -3.97 -13.02
CA GLN A 192 0.40 -5.22 -13.69
C GLN A 192 1.91 -5.39 -13.87
N TRP A 193 2.38 -6.62 -13.66
CA TRP A 193 3.77 -7.02 -13.85
C TRP A 193 4.02 -7.43 -15.31
N ASP A 194 4.98 -6.79 -15.97
CA ASP A 194 5.35 -7.09 -17.36
C ASP A 194 6.51 -8.12 -17.49
N GLY A 195 6.97 -8.66 -16.36
CA GLY A 195 8.17 -9.50 -16.28
C GLY A 195 9.40 -8.76 -15.76
N ARG A 196 9.36 -7.43 -15.69
CA ARG A 196 10.49 -6.58 -15.28
C ARG A 196 10.10 -5.44 -14.36
N LYS A 197 8.92 -4.85 -14.56
CA LYS A 197 8.41 -3.72 -13.77
C LYS A 197 6.91 -3.78 -13.60
N TRP A 198 6.45 -3.08 -12.58
CA TRP A 198 5.03 -2.78 -12.35
C TRP A 198 4.61 -1.54 -13.13
N THR A 199 3.44 -1.62 -13.77
CA THR A 199 2.80 -0.48 -14.45
C THR A 199 1.35 -0.36 -13.98
N ILE A 200 0.90 0.85 -13.66
CA ILE A 200 -0.52 1.10 -13.36
C ILE A 200 -1.31 1.00 -14.67
N ILE A 201 -2.33 0.14 -14.70
CA ILE A 201 -3.12 -0.19 -15.90
C ILE A 201 -4.60 0.18 -15.76
N SER A 202 -4.96 0.90 -14.70
CA SER A 202 -6.33 1.37 -14.45
C SER A 202 -6.34 2.82 -14.02
N ASP A 203 -7.52 3.42 -14.08
CA ASP A 203 -7.80 4.62 -13.30
C ASP A 203 -7.76 4.31 -11.80
N TRP A 204 -7.73 5.37 -10.99
CA TRP A 204 -7.83 5.28 -9.54
C TRP A 204 -9.28 4.98 -9.13
N ILE A 205 -9.46 3.88 -8.41
CA ILE A 205 -10.72 3.32 -7.96
C ILE A 205 -11.01 3.84 -6.54
N GLU A 206 -12.22 4.36 -6.34
CA GLU A 206 -12.72 4.76 -5.03
C GLU A 206 -13.22 3.56 -4.23
N PRO A 207 -13.06 3.55 -2.89
CA PRO A 207 -13.76 2.58 -2.04
C PRO A 207 -15.28 2.69 -2.19
N ILE A 208 -15.98 1.57 -2.05
CA ILE A 208 -17.45 1.50 -1.92
C ILE A 208 -17.88 2.04 -0.55
N ARG A 209 -17.72 3.35 -0.36
CA ARG A 209 -17.85 4.04 0.93
C ARG A 209 -19.25 3.91 1.53
N ASP A 210 -20.28 3.94 0.70
CA ASP A 210 -21.68 3.73 1.09
C ASP A 210 -21.90 2.36 1.77
N VAL A 211 -21.12 1.35 1.38
CA VAL A 211 -21.17 0.01 1.97
C VAL A 211 -20.20 -0.14 3.15
N VAL A 212 -18.95 0.30 3.00
CA VAL A 212 -17.89 0.00 3.97
C VAL A 212 -17.87 0.97 5.14
N ARG A 213 -18.17 2.26 4.93
CA ARG A 213 -18.07 3.28 5.99
C ARG A 213 -19.04 3.01 7.16
N PRO A 214 -20.32 2.64 6.96
CA PRO A 214 -21.21 2.33 8.08
C PRO A 214 -20.70 1.16 8.93
N ASN A 215 -20.17 0.12 8.29
CA ASN A 215 -19.60 -1.04 8.98
C ASN A 215 -18.33 -0.67 9.78
N LEU A 216 -17.48 0.19 9.20
CA LEU A 216 -16.27 0.68 9.88
C LEU A 216 -16.61 1.51 11.12
N GLU A 217 -17.58 2.42 11.01
CA GLU A 217 -18.02 3.26 12.14
C GLU A 217 -18.67 2.43 13.25
N ALA A 218 -19.52 1.46 12.88
CA ALA A 218 -20.12 0.54 13.85
C ALA A 218 -19.05 -0.27 14.60
N ALA A 219 -18.05 -0.80 13.88
CA ALA A 219 -16.93 -1.51 14.47
C ALA A 219 -16.09 -0.61 15.40
N ALA A 220 -15.82 0.64 14.98
CA ALA A 220 -15.06 1.60 15.79
C ALA A 220 -15.79 1.96 17.10
N VAL A 221 -17.11 2.18 17.06
CA VAL A 221 -17.92 2.43 18.26
C VAL A 221 -17.92 1.21 19.18
N GLN A 222 -18.12 0.01 18.62
CA GLN A 222 -18.13 -1.22 19.40
C GLN A 222 -16.78 -1.45 20.09
N GLU A 223 -15.67 -1.32 19.36
CA GLU A 223 -14.34 -1.56 19.90
C GLU A 223 -13.93 -0.48 20.91
N GLY A 224 -14.24 0.79 20.62
CA GLY A 224 -14.05 1.90 21.56
C GLY A 224 -14.78 1.67 22.88
N GLY A 225 -16.02 1.16 22.82
CA GLY A 225 -16.80 0.79 24.01
C GLY A 225 -16.14 -0.31 24.85
N LYS A 226 -15.60 -1.36 24.23
CA LYS A 226 -14.88 -2.43 24.94
C LYS A 226 -13.63 -1.91 25.66
N LEU A 227 -12.93 -0.97 25.04
CA LEU A 227 -11.69 -0.38 25.57
C LEU A 227 -11.94 0.79 26.53
N GLY A 228 -13.20 1.17 26.76
CA GLY A 228 -13.57 2.30 27.62
C GLY A 228 -13.23 3.68 27.02
N TYR A 229 -13.03 3.75 25.70
CA TYR A 229 -12.76 5.01 25.02
C TYR A 229 -14.05 5.79 24.77
N LYS A 230 -14.01 7.09 25.08
CA LYS A 230 -15.06 8.03 24.70
C LYS A 230 -14.77 8.54 23.29
N MET A 231 -15.80 8.51 22.44
CA MET A 231 -15.72 9.10 21.11
C MET A 231 -15.37 10.59 21.22
N ARG A 232 -14.40 11.02 20.41
CA ARG A 232 -13.95 12.42 20.40
C ARG A 232 -14.94 13.28 19.64
N ASP A 233 -15.10 14.51 20.12
CA ASP A 233 -15.84 15.55 19.41
C ASP A 233 -14.90 16.26 18.42
N CYS A 234 -14.86 15.77 17.19
CA CYS A 234 -14.00 16.30 16.14
C CYS A 234 -14.31 17.76 15.76
N SER A 235 -15.47 18.30 16.16
CA SER A 235 -15.78 19.72 15.93
C SER A 235 -14.89 20.66 16.75
N LYS A 236 -14.32 20.17 17.86
CA LYS A 236 -13.42 20.91 18.78
C LYS A 236 -11.95 20.81 18.42
N GLU A 237 -11.60 20.02 17.40
CA GLU A 237 -10.21 19.71 17.02
C GLU A 237 -9.74 20.46 15.77
N LYS A 238 -10.63 21.25 15.15
CA LYS A 238 -10.37 22.08 13.97
C LYS A 238 -9.43 23.25 14.29
#